data_AF-A0A532EFX8-F1
#
_entry.id   AF-A0A532EFX8-F1
#
_cell.length_a   1.000
_cell.length_b   1.000
_cell.length_c   1.000
_cell.angle_alpha   90.00
_cell.angle_beta   90.00
_cell.angle_gamma   90.00
#
_symmetry.space_group_name_H-M   'P 1'
#
loop_
_entity.id
_entity.type
_entity.pdbx_description
1 polymer ?
#
loop_
_entity_poly.entity_id
_entity_poly.type
_entity_poly.pdbx_seq_one_letter_code
_entity_poly.pdbx_strand_id
1 'polypeptide(L)' 'MVAELGTTPELLSKAGAECGFRGERRALRVRLNELSWSLEGTVLTLGFWLPPGSYATSVLREVVKKSD' A
#
# COMPACT_ATOMS: atom_id res chain seq x y z
N MET A 1 -17.42 -8.59 4.24
CA MET A 1 -17.35 -7.10 4.34
C MET A 1 -17.48 -6.68 5.79
N VAL A 2 -16.93 -5.53 6.21
CA VAL A 2 -17.03 -5.05 7.61
C VAL A 2 -18.50 -4.91 8.06
N ALA A 3 -19.41 -4.56 7.15
CA ALA A 3 -20.87 -4.58 7.39
C ALA A 3 -21.45 -5.97 7.69
N GLU A 4 -20.87 -7.06 7.15
CA GLU A 4 -21.30 -8.44 7.45
C GLU A 4 -20.91 -8.87 8.88
N LEU A 5 -20.00 -8.13 9.52
CA LEU A 5 -19.66 -8.30 10.93
C LEU A 5 -20.60 -7.51 11.87
N GLY A 6 -21.72 -6.98 11.34
CA GLY A 6 -22.73 -6.27 12.12
C GLY A 6 -22.33 -4.85 12.54
N THR A 7 -21.31 -4.26 11.92
CA THR A 7 -20.89 -2.89 12.23
C THR A 7 -21.45 -1.88 11.22
N THR A 8 -21.55 -0.62 11.66
CA THR A 8 -21.95 0.52 10.83
C THR A 8 -20.87 1.60 10.85
N PRO A 9 -20.85 2.52 9.87
CA PRO A 9 -19.92 3.66 9.87
C PRO A 9 -19.94 4.47 11.18
N GLU A 10 -21.11 4.65 11.79
CA GLU A 10 -21.31 5.40 13.04
C GLU A 10 -20.67 4.68 14.23
N LEU A 11 -20.87 3.37 14.31
CA LEU A 11 -20.26 2.54 15.36
C LEU A 11 -18.73 2.52 15.24
N LEU A 12 -18.19 2.43 14.02
CA LEU A 12 -16.75 2.50 13.77
C LEU A 12 -16.17 3.87 14.12
N SER A 13 -16.88 4.95 13.78
CA SER A 13 -16.43 6.32 14.06
C SER A 13 -16.39 6.59 15.58
N LYS A 14 -17.42 6.13 16.32
CA LYS A 14 -17.47 6.22 17.79
C LYS A 14 -16.33 5.43 18.44
N ALA A 15 -16.17 4.15 18.09
CA ALA A 15 -15.12 3.30 18.65
C ALA A 15 -13.71 3.84 18.31
N GLY A 16 -13.53 4.34 17.09
CA GLY A 16 -12.30 5.00 16.67
C GLY A 16 -11.97 6.22 17.53
N ALA A 17 -12.95 7.09 17.78
CA ALA A 17 -12.78 8.27 18.62
C ALA A 17 -12.43 7.92 20.08
N GLU A 18 -13.08 6.90 20.66
CA GLU A 18 -12.76 6.39 22.01
C GLU A 18 -11.32 5.84 22.12
N CYS A 19 -10.79 5.32 21.01
CA CYS A 19 -9.40 4.85 20.91
C CYS A 19 -8.41 5.94 20.44
N GLY A 20 -8.86 7.19 20.26
CA GLY A 20 -8.03 8.31 19.82
C GLY A 20 -7.74 8.39 18.30
N PHE A 21 -8.37 7.55 17.48
CA PHE A 21 -8.29 7.65 16.03
C PHE A 21 -9.16 8.80 15.50
N ARG A 22 -8.61 9.62 14.61
CA ARG A 22 -9.34 10.71 13.94
C ARG A 22 -9.86 10.36 12.55
N GLY A 23 -9.44 9.20 12.04
CA GLY A 23 -9.62 8.83 10.64
C GLY A 23 -8.67 9.61 9.74
N GLU A 24 -8.04 8.92 8.80
CA GLU A 24 -7.07 9.52 7.88
C GLU A 24 -7.39 9.10 6.44
N ARG A 25 -6.95 9.90 5.49
CA ARG A 25 -7.04 9.56 4.06
C ARG A 25 -5.71 9.02 3.59
N ARG A 26 -5.75 7.96 2.79
CA ARG A 26 -4.57 7.39 2.13
C ARG A 26 -4.84 7.24 0.64
N ALA A 27 -3.84 7.56 -0.17
CA ALA A 27 -3.92 7.35 -1.61
C ALA A 27 -4.09 5.85 -1.92
N LEU A 28 -5.00 5.52 -2.83
CA LEU A 28 -5.26 4.14 -3.25
C LEU A 28 -4.16 3.59 -4.17
N ARG A 29 -3.39 4.48 -4.81
CA ARG A 29 -2.25 4.12 -5.66
C ARG A 29 -1.04 4.91 -5.19
N VAL A 30 0.10 4.23 -5.13
CA VAL A 30 1.41 4.86 -4.93
C VAL A 30 2.02 5.09 -6.30
N ARG A 31 2.46 6.33 -6.57
CA ARG A 31 3.22 6.61 -7.79
C ARG A 31 4.67 6.17 -7.61
N LEU A 32 5.18 5.41 -8.57
CA LEU A 32 6.59 5.12 -8.74
C LEU A 32 7.24 6.28 -9.48
N ASN A 33 8.24 6.92 -8.89
CA ASN A 33 8.89 8.09 -9.49
C ASN A 33 10.36 7.78 -9.79
N GLU A 34 10.89 8.44 -10.82
CA GLU A 34 12.31 8.38 -11.20
C GLU A 34 12.82 6.94 -11.38
N LEU A 35 12.02 6.09 -12.03
CA LEU A 35 12.39 4.70 -12.26
C LEU A 35 13.60 4.63 -13.20
N SER A 36 14.68 4.04 -12.69
CA SER A 36 15.80 3.49 -13.47
C SER A 36 15.87 1.99 -13.25
N TRP A 37 16.21 1.23 -14.29
CA TRP A 37 16.34 -0.21 -14.17
C TRP A 37 17.39 -0.77 -15.14
N SER A 38 18.00 -1.88 -14.74
CA SER A 38 18.86 -2.69 -15.61
C SER A 38 18.62 -4.18 -15.34
N LEU A 39 18.79 -5.00 -16.37
CA LEU A 39 18.71 -6.45 -16.28
C LEU A 39 20.02 -7.05 -16.79
N GLU A 40 20.73 -7.76 -15.92
CA GLU A 40 21.99 -8.42 -16.23
C GLU A 40 21.86 -9.92 -15.96
N GLY A 41 21.67 -10.68 -17.04
CA GLY A 41 21.33 -12.11 -16.94
C GLY A 41 20.00 -12.31 -16.21
N THR A 42 20.07 -12.83 -14.99
CA THR A 42 18.91 -13.09 -14.12
C THR A 42 18.77 -12.06 -12.99
N VAL A 43 19.62 -11.03 -12.95
CA VAL A 43 19.63 -10.02 -11.90
C VAL A 43 18.95 -8.75 -12.41
N LEU A 44 17.80 -8.41 -11.84
CA LEU A 44 17.08 -7.17 -12.08
C LEU A 44 17.44 -6.14 -11.00
N THR A 45 18.06 -5.03 -11.41
CA THR A 45 18.35 -3.89 -10.53
C THR A 45 17.32 -2.79 -10.76
N LEU A 46 16.71 -2.28 -9.68
CA LEU A 46 15.70 -1.24 -9.72
C LEU A 46 16.12 -0.05 -8.84
N GLY A 47 16.15 1.15 -9.41
CA GLY A 47 16.27 2.42 -8.70
C GLY A 47 14.98 3.22 -8.85
N PHE A 48 14.39 3.66 -7.74
CA PHE A 48 13.15 4.43 -7.76
C PHE A 48 12.95 5.20 -6.45
N TRP A 49 12.11 6.22 -6.50
CA TRP A 49 11.65 6.95 -5.32
C TRP A 49 10.16 6.71 -5.05
N LEU A 50 9.81 6.62 -3.77
CA LEU A 50 8.42 6.50 -3.31
C LEU A 50 8.09 7.59 -2.27
N PRO A 51 6.85 8.10 -2.26
CA PRO A 51 6.44 9.08 -1.27
C PRO A 51 6.44 8.49 0.15
N PRO A 52 6.64 9.32 1.19
CA PRO A 52 6.64 8.88 2.58
C PRO A 52 5.44 8.01 2.94
N GLY A 53 5.68 7.00 3.78
CA GLY A 53 4.65 6.05 4.19
C GLY A 53 4.33 4.98 3.14
N SER A 54 5.00 4.95 1.98
CA SER A 54 4.91 3.87 1.00
C SER A 54 5.96 2.79 1.24
N TYR A 55 5.72 1.59 0.69
CA TYR A 55 6.61 0.44 0.88
C TYR A 55 7.19 -0.03 -0.47
N ALA A 56 8.51 -0.26 -0.51
CA ALA A 56 9.18 -0.81 -1.68
C ALA A 56 8.63 -2.20 -2.08
N THR A 57 8.17 -2.98 -1.11
CA THR A 57 7.54 -4.28 -1.35
C THR A 57 6.27 -4.20 -2.17
N SER A 58 5.54 -3.08 -2.13
CA SER A 58 4.39 -2.85 -3.02
C SER A 58 4.82 -2.79 -4.49
N VAL A 59 6.01 -2.27 -4.79
CA VAL A 59 6.58 -2.29 -6.15
C VAL A 59 7.01 -3.70 -6.52
N LEU A 60 7.74 -4.38 -5.62
CA LEU A 60 8.22 -5.74 -5.87
C LEU A 60 7.09 -6.73 -6.12
N ARG A 61 5.94 -6.57 -5.44
CA ARG A 61 4.75 -7.40 -5.65
C ARG A 61 4.21 -7.34 -7.09
N GLU A 62 4.32 -6.18 -7.73
CA GLU A 62 3.83 -5.97 -9.10
C GLU A 62 4.85 -6.46 -10.14
N VAL A 63 6.15 -6.43 -9.80
CA VAL A 63 7.24 -6.86 -10.69
C VAL A 63 7.48 -8.37 -10.61
N VAL A 64 7.48 -8.94 -9.41
CA VAL A 64 7.71 -10.37 -9.18
C VAL A 64 6.37 -11.08 -9.18
N LYS A 65 6.03 -11.67 -10.33
CA LYS A 65 4.89 -12.57 -10.41
C LYS A 65 5.33 -13.95 -9.99
N LYS A 66 4.57 -14.58 -9.08
CA LYS A 66 4.68 -16.02 -8.90
C LYS A 66 4.28 -16.67 -10.22
N SER A 67 5.14 -17.55 -10.72
CA SER A 67 4.70 -18.57 -11.67
C SER A 67 3.83 -19.54 -10.87
N ASP A 68 2.57 -19.66 -11.27
CA ASP A 68 1.70 -20.75 -10.80
C ASP A 68 2.23 -22.11 -11.29
#